data_AF-A0A482V8K6-F1
#
_entry.id   AF-A0A482V8K6-F1
#
_cell.length_a   1.000
_cell.length_b   1.000
_cell.length_c   1.000
_cell.angle_alpha   90.00
_cell.angle_beta   90.00
_cell.angle_gamma   90.00
#
_symmetry.space_group_name_H-M   'P 1'
#
loop_
_entity.id
_entity.type
_entity.pdbx_description
1 polymer ?
#
loop_
_entity_poly.entity_id
_entity_poly.type
_entity_poly.pdbx_seq_one_letter_code
_entity_poly.pdbx_strand_id
1 'polypeptide(L)' 'MQALSHLAKERPPEPISALAAYLLKHKSTYEQGPDNSPPPEAENKS' A
#
# COMPACT_ATOMS: atom_id res chain seq x y z
N MET A 1 -3.85 2.54 6.38
CA MET A 1 -3.78 1.07 6.24
C MET A 1 -5.15 0.45 5.95
N GLN A 2 -5.82 0.80 4.83
CA GLN A 2 -7.18 0.32 4.54
C GLN A 2 -7.25 -1.18 4.18
N ALA A 3 -6.32 -1.67 3.36
CA ALA A 3 -6.29 -3.08 2.95
C ALA A 3 -6.14 -4.03 4.16
N LEU A 4 -5.26 -3.70 5.10
CA LEU A 4 -5.05 -4.48 6.32
C LEU A 4 -6.27 -4.44 7.25
N SER A 5 -6.93 -3.28 7.39
CA SER A 5 -8.17 -3.17 8.17
C SER A 5 -9.33 -3.97 7.56
N HIS A 6 -9.43 -4.00 6.22
CA HIS A 6 -10.43 -4.80 5.51
C HIS A 6 -10.18 -6.30 5.71
N LEU A 7 -8.92 -6.74 5.56
CA LEU A 7 -8.52 -8.12 5.78
C LEU A 7 -8.79 -8.61 7.20
N ALA A 8 -8.47 -7.79 8.20
CA ALA A 8 -8.70 -8.10 9.61
C ALA A 8 -10.20 -8.24 9.96
N LYS A 9 -11.07 -7.56 9.21
CA LYS A 9 -12.52 -7.58 9.41
C LYS A 9 -13.18 -8.81 8.77
N GLU A 10 -12.78 -9.19 7.55
CA GLU A 10 -13.37 -10.34 6.84
C GLU A 10 -12.79 -11.69 7.28
N ARG A 11 -11.55 -11.72 7.78
CA ARG A 11 -10.81 -12.94 8.16
C ARG A 11 -10.99 -14.08 7.13
N PRO A 12 -10.65 -13.84 5.86
CA PRO A 12 -10.73 -14.86 4.85
C PRO A 12 -9.78 -16.03 5.19
N PRO A 13 -10.09 -17.26 4.73
CA PRO A 13 -9.28 -18.44 5.01
C PRO A 13 -7.85 -18.33 4.47
N GLU A 14 -7.66 -17.55 3.40
CA GLU A 14 -6.38 -17.29 2.74
C GLU A 14 -6.03 -15.79 2.79
N PRO A 15 -5.48 -15.30 3.91
CA PRO A 15 -5.31 -13.87 4.14
C PRO A 15 -4.30 -13.21 3.18
N ILE A 16 -3.26 -13.94 2.78
CA ILE A 16 -2.23 -13.44 1.86
C ILE A 16 -2.82 -13.23 0.46
N SER A 17 -3.54 -14.24 -0.04
CA SER A 17 -4.18 -14.20 -1.36
C SER A 17 -5.26 -13.12 -1.43
N ALA A 18 -6.07 -12.98 -0.38
CA ALA A 18 -7.09 -11.93 -0.30
C ALA A 18 -6.50 -10.53 -0.25
N LEU A 19 -5.39 -10.35 0.48
CA LEU A 19 -4.67 -9.08 0.51
C LEU A 19 -4.10 -8.72 -0.87
N ALA A 20 -3.45 -9.67 -1.54
CA ALA A 20 -2.91 -9.45 -2.89
C ALA A 20 -4.02 -9.07 -3.89
N ALA A 21 -5.15 -9.77 -3.85
CA ALA A 21 -6.31 -9.46 -4.69
C ALA A 21 -6.86 -8.05 -4.40
N TYR A 22 -6.95 -7.66 -3.12
CA TYR A 22 -7.41 -6.33 -2.72
C TYR A 22 -6.46 -5.23 -3.21
N LEU A 23 -5.15 -5.41 -3.03
CA LEU A 23 -4.15 -4.45 -3.49
C LEU A 23 -4.16 -4.30 -5.02
N LEU A 24 -4.32 -5.40 -5.76
CA LEU A 24 -4.44 -5.35 -7.23
C LEU A 24 -5.71 -4.64 -7.69
N LYS A 25 -6.85 -4.90 -7.03
CA LYS A 25 -8.13 -4.24 -7.34
C LYS A 25 -8.07 -2.73 -7.08
N HIS A 26 -7.36 -2.32 -6.04
CA HIS A 26 -7.22 -0.93 -5.63
C HIS A 26 -5.89 -0.31 -6.07
N LYS A 27 -5.20 -0.92 -7.05
CA LYS A 27 -3.84 -0.56 -7.48
C LYS A 27 -3.70 0.93 -7.80
N SER A 28 -4.64 1.51 -8.54
CA SER A 28 -4.61 2.93 -8.92
C SER A 28 -4.58 3.89 -7.73
N THR A 29 -5.16 3.50 -6.59
CA THR A 29 -5.16 4.30 -5.35
C THR A 29 -3.80 4.32 -4.67
N TYR A 30 -3.02 3.26 -4.83
CA TYR A 30 -1.69 3.12 -4.22
C TYR A 30 -0.56 3.59 -5.12
N GLU A 31 -0.71 3.46 -6.45
CA GLU A 31 0.26 3.96 -7.44
C GLU A 31 0.38 5.49 -7.45
N GLN A 32 -0.71 6.20 -7.14
CA GLN A 32 -0.79 7.66 -7.15
C GLN A 32 -0.46 8.29 -5.78
N GLY A 33 0.09 7.53 -4.84
CA GLY A 33 0.52 8.04 -3.56
C GLY A 33 1.68 9.04 -3.69
N PRO A 34 1.75 10.08 -2.83
CA PRO A 34 2.83 11.09 -2.86
C PRO A 34 4.26 10.52 -2.66
N ASP A 35 4.35 9.25 -2.26
CA ASP A 35 5.59 8.53 -1.93
C ASP A 35 6.31 7.91 -3.14
N ASN A 36 5.77 8.03 -4.36
CA ASN A 36 6.46 7.57 -5.58
C ASN A 36 7.51 8.59 -6.07
N SER A 37 7.71 9.68 -5.33
CA SER A 37 8.83 10.59 -5.50
C SER A 37 9.95 10.12 -4.58
N PRO A 38 11.20 9.92 -5.04
CA PRO A 38 12.30 9.74 -4.12
C PRO A 38 12.29 10.92 -3.12
N PRO A 39 12.58 10.68 -1.83
CA PRO A 39 12.67 11.77 -0.87
C PRO A 39 13.66 12.80 -1.43
N PRO A 40 13.38 14.12 -1.33
CA PRO A 40 14.35 15.12 -1.75
C PRO A 40 15.62 14.85 -0.96
N GLU A 41 16.66 14.46 -1.70
CA GLU A 41 17.99 14.19 -1.19
C GLU A 41 18.37 15.38 -0.29
N ALA A 42 18.52 15.12 1.02
CA ALA A 42 18.87 16.14 1.97
C ALA A 42 20.21 16.73 1.55
N GLU A 43 20.15 17.93 0.97
CA GLU A 43 21.27 18.74 0.52
C GLU A 43 22.24 18.96 1.71
N ASN A 44 23.23 18.07 1.80
CA ASN A 44 24.37 18.24 2.68
C ASN A 44 25.26 19.32 2.06
N LYS A 45 24.93 20.57 2.37
CA LYS A 45 25.78 21.72 2.08
C LYS A 45 26.83 21.85 3.19
N SER A 46 28.02 21.32 2.92
CA SER A 46 29.26 21.67 3.65
C SER A 46 29.84 22.99 3.13
#